data_AF-A0A957VMY4-F1
#
_entry.id   AF-A0A957VMY4-F1
#
_cell.length_a   1.000
_cell.length_b   1.000
_cell.length_c   1.000
_cell.angle_alpha   90.00
_cell.angle_beta   90.00
_cell.angle_gamma   90.00
#
_symmetry.space_group_name_H-M   'P 1'
#
loop_
_entity.id
_entity.type
_entity.pdbx_description
1 polymer ?
#
loop_
_entity_poly.entity_id
_entity_poly.type
_entity_poly.pdbx_seq_one_letter_code
_entity_poly.pdbx_strand_id
1 'polypeptide(L)'
;MHQPRSSHGKTSRRTVLVVVVAAISFVIIVLATRPATLAQEVITARQDAVTYTGAYELWQDDGGSCSFSASPYTTGAIEITVDYATGGAAGTFTGGGFGTRANLRCGNVTGDMVWQQAYGGTFSGSMNLETGELLMSGTLSGQGNHHWENCEDDGEPISCPAGDSGSYSFPIDVLGDINSGGGSGEGDIQVNNIGLATYGIWDVTGATVATATPTPTDTATPTDTPTATEVPVDTATPTFTPTPTATLSPTPTATPRHDLTVDDIEVVQVVQCMDTSRGDAGCADNSVPLVALKETAVRVYVALGDGPLPTLSNVTAVLRGYSDGEELPDSPLSPFNRAIRAKNVPQRDETGDTLNFRLPATWTIGTVTLEAHVNPNETIPEQDYA
;
A
#
# COMPACT_ATOMS: atom_id res chain seq x y z
N MET A 1 24.55 47.62 -23.45
CA MET A 1 23.08 47.47 -23.58
C MET A 1 22.79 46.04 -23.99
N HIS A 2 22.52 45.16 -23.03
CA HIS A 2 22.00 43.81 -23.26
C HIS A 2 20.86 43.63 -22.26
N GLN A 3 19.63 43.50 -22.78
CA GLN A 3 18.45 43.23 -21.98
C GLN A 3 18.44 41.76 -21.54
N PRO A 4 18.00 41.44 -20.31
CA PRO A 4 17.73 40.07 -19.93
C PRO A 4 16.36 39.62 -20.47
N ARG A 5 16.31 38.43 -21.04
CA ARG A 5 15.08 37.73 -21.39
C ARG A 5 14.36 37.31 -20.11
N SER A 6 13.13 37.77 -19.94
CA SER A 6 12.17 37.28 -18.96
C SER A 6 11.73 35.86 -19.34
N SER A 7 12.07 34.87 -18.52
CA SER A 7 11.45 33.55 -18.55
C SER A 7 10.10 33.63 -17.82
N HIS A 8 9.01 33.57 -18.57
CA HIS A 8 7.68 33.34 -18.01
C HIS A 8 7.61 31.87 -17.54
N GLY A 9 7.54 31.66 -16.23
CA GLY A 9 7.18 30.37 -15.65
C GLY A 9 5.71 30.07 -15.96
N LYS A 10 5.45 28.98 -16.69
CA LYS A 10 4.12 28.38 -16.79
C LYS A 10 3.96 27.47 -15.57
N THR A 11 3.19 27.90 -14.59
CA THR A 11 2.73 27.02 -13.51
C THR A 11 1.67 26.09 -14.11
N SER A 12 2.03 24.82 -14.33
CA SER A 12 1.13 23.81 -14.92
C SER A 12 0.36 23.08 -13.82
N ARG A 13 -0.57 23.75 -13.14
CA ARG A 13 -1.62 23.04 -12.39
C ARG A 13 -2.61 22.46 -13.41
N ARG A 14 -2.51 21.17 -13.68
CA ARG A 14 -3.60 20.45 -14.36
C ARG A 14 -4.63 20.04 -13.32
N THR A 15 -5.55 20.95 -13.01
CA THR A 15 -6.86 20.55 -12.49
C THR A 15 -7.56 19.84 -13.64
N VAL A 16 -7.53 18.50 -13.66
CA VAL A 16 -8.44 17.73 -14.49
C VAL A 16 -9.80 17.84 -13.82
N LEU A 17 -10.54 18.88 -14.21
CA LEU A 17 -11.94 18.99 -13.87
C LEU A 17 -12.65 17.88 -14.65
N VAL A 18 -12.72 16.67 -14.08
CA VAL A 18 -13.69 15.65 -14.49
C VAL A 18 -15.05 16.21 -14.07
N VAL A 19 -15.56 17.18 -14.82
CA VAL A 19 -16.98 17.45 -14.74
C VAL A 19 -17.62 16.26 -15.40
N VAL A 20 -18.32 15.47 -14.61
CA VAL A 20 -19.47 14.74 -15.12
C VAL A 20 -20.52 15.81 -15.51
N VAL A 21 -20.28 16.62 -16.56
CA VAL A 21 -21.38 17.33 -17.27
C VAL A 21 -21.97 16.31 -18.22
N ALA A 22 -22.55 15.26 -17.64
CA ALA A 22 -23.79 14.79 -18.17
C ALA A 22 -24.84 15.72 -17.55
N ALA A 23 -25.24 16.77 -18.28
CA ALA A 23 -26.56 17.37 -18.06
C ALA A 23 -27.62 16.33 -18.46
N ILE A 24 -27.72 15.26 -17.67
CA ILE A 24 -28.81 14.31 -17.70
C ILE A 24 -29.57 14.58 -16.42
N SER A 25 -30.69 15.29 -16.56
CA SER A 25 -31.68 15.38 -15.51
C SER A 25 -32.19 13.97 -15.18
N PHE A 26 -31.59 13.33 -14.19
CA PHE A 26 -32.20 12.19 -13.52
C PHE A 26 -33.11 12.74 -12.42
N VAL A 27 -34.42 12.58 -12.59
CA VAL A 27 -35.35 12.66 -11.46
C VAL A 27 -35.14 11.39 -10.64
N ILE A 28 -34.24 11.45 -9.66
CA ILE A 28 -34.11 10.42 -8.65
C ILE A 28 -35.17 10.72 -7.58
N ILE A 29 -36.16 9.84 -7.46
CA ILE A 29 -37.10 9.85 -6.35
C ILE A 29 -36.30 9.47 -5.10
N VAL A 30 -35.95 10.46 -4.28
CA VAL A 30 -35.33 10.28 -2.98
C VAL A 30 -36.33 9.58 -2.06
N LEU A 31 -36.15 8.27 -1.87
CA LEU A 31 -36.71 7.59 -0.71
C LEU A 31 -35.85 7.98 0.49
N ALA A 32 -36.48 8.67 1.44
CA ALA A 32 -35.93 9.31 2.62
C ALA A 32 -34.66 8.65 3.19
N THR A 33 -33.60 9.45 3.25
CA THR A 33 -32.37 9.20 3.99
C THR A 33 -32.70 8.88 5.45
N ARG A 34 -32.27 7.71 5.93
CA ARG A 34 -32.14 7.48 7.37
C ARG A 34 -31.06 8.44 7.91
N PRO A 35 -31.28 9.11 9.05
CA PRO A 35 -30.34 10.08 9.56
C PRO A 35 -29.04 9.41 10.02
N ALA A 36 -27.91 10.07 9.76
CA ALA A 36 -26.54 9.68 10.10
C ALA A 36 -26.28 9.49 11.61
N THR A 37 -27.27 9.77 12.47
CA THR A 37 -27.19 9.62 13.92
C THR A 37 -27.07 8.17 14.41
N LEU A 38 -27.46 7.17 13.62
CA LEU A 38 -27.37 5.76 14.05
C LEU A 38 -25.96 5.16 13.99
N ALA A 39 -25.06 5.65 13.12
CA ALA A 39 -23.70 5.12 13.04
C ALA A 39 -22.89 5.45 14.31
N GLN A 40 -23.10 6.65 14.88
CA GLN A 40 -22.40 7.10 16.07
C GLN A 40 -22.94 6.45 17.36
N GLU A 41 -24.20 6.01 17.36
CA GLU A 41 -24.81 5.28 18.48
C GLU A 41 -24.30 3.82 18.57
N VAL A 42 -23.86 3.23 17.46
CA VAL A 42 -23.31 1.86 17.42
C VAL A 42 -21.86 1.80 17.92
N ILE A 43 -21.03 2.82 17.66
CA ILE A 43 -19.64 2.86 18.12
C ILE A 43 -19.57 3.10 19.63
N THR A 44 -20.52 3.88 20.19
CA THR A 44 -20.54 4.21 21.63
C THR A 44 -20.87 3.00 22.52
N ALA A 45 -21.35 1.88 21.96
CA ALA A 45 -21.74 0.69 22.72
C ALA A 45 -20.76 -0.50 22.66
N ARG A 46 -19.76 -0.50 21.76
CA ARG A 46 -18.77 -1.60 21.67
C ARG A 46 -17.50 -1.26 22.46
N GLN A 47 -17.49 -1.58 23.75
CA GLN A 47 -16.27 -1.50 24.57
C GLN A 47 -15.42 -2.78 24.55
N ASP A 48 -15.89 -3.82 23.86
CA ASP A 48 -15.20 -5.10 23.81
C ASP A 48 -14.26 -5.18 22.61
N ALA A 49 -13.15 -5.89 22.80
CA ALA A 49 -12.27 -6.26 21.69
C ALA A 49 -13.02 -7.18 20.71
N VAL A 50 -12.89 -6.89 19.41
CA VAL A 50 -13.48 -7.69 18.33
C VAL A 50 -12.38 -8.37 17.54
N THR A 51 -12.51 -9.67 17.34
CA THR A 51 -11.59 -10.46 16.52
C THR A 51 -12.18 -10.70 15.13
N TYR A 52 -11.41 -10.29 14.13
CA TYR A 52 -11.65 -10.47 12.71
C TYR A 52 -10.78 -11.59 12.20
N THR A 53 -11.34 -12.46 11.38
CA THR A 53 -10.61 -13.58 10.77
C THR A 53 -10.79 -13.57 9.28
N GLY A 54 -9.75 -13.93 8.54
CA GLY A 54 -9.85 -14.07 7.11
C GLY A 54 -8.59 -14.65 6.49
N ALA A 55 -8.32 -14.21 5.27
CA ALA A 55 -7.23 -14.73 4.47
C ALA A 55 -6.33 -13.59 4.00
N TYR A 56 -5.13 -13.97 3.58
CA TYR A 56 -4.23 -13.07 2.89
C TYR A 56 -3.49 -13.80 1.79
N GLU A 57 -2.98 -13.02 0.85
CA GLU A 57 -2.12 -13.44 -0.24
C GLU A 57 -0.82 -12.65 -0.15
N LEU A 58 0.32 -13.31 -0.37
CA LEU A 58 1.65 -12.68 -0.46
C LEU A 58 2.25 -13.02 -1.82
N TRP A 59 2.78 -12.00 -2.49
CA TRP A 59 3.58 -12.09 -3.70
C TRP A 59 5.00 -11.66 -3.42
N GLN A 60 5.94 -12.28 -4.11
CA GLN A 60 7.32 -11.82 -4.16
C GLN A 60 7.77 -11.73 -5.62
N ASP A 61 8.28 -10.56 -5.98
CA ASP A 61 8.73 -10.29 -7.34
C ASP A 61 10.06 -10.99 -7.61
N ASP A 62 10.29 -11.34 -8.88
CA ASP A 62 11.63 -11.64 -9.33
C ASP A 62 12.49 -10.38 -9.40
N GLY A 63 13.78 -10.54 -9.15
CA GLY A 63 14.78 -9.50 -9.37
C GLY A 63 15.38 -9.54 -10.77
N GLY A 64 16.21 -8.55 -11.08
CA GLY A 64 17.05 -8.59 -12.27
C GLY A 64 18.15 -9.65 -12.17
N SER A 65 18.76 -9.98 -13.31
CA SER A 65 19.99 -10.80 -13.39
C SER A 65 19.91 -12.14 -12.67
N CYS A 66 18.90 -12.96 -13.01
CA CYS A 66 18.75 -14.32 -12.50
C CYS A 66 18.44 -14.43 -11.00
N SER A 67 17.91 -13.35 -10.40
CA SER A 67 17.38 -13.40 -9.05
C SER A 67 15.91 -13.78 -9.11
N PHE A 68 15.59 -15.02 -8.74
CA PHE A 68 14.23 -15.52 -8.76
C PHE A 68 13.65 -15.52 -7.34
N SER A 69 12.40 -15.10 -7.20
CA SER A 69 11.64 -15.29 -5.98
C SER A 69 11.60 -16.78 -5.64
N ALA A 70 12.04 -17.12 -4.42
CA ALA A 70 11.94 -18.48 -3.89
C ALA A 70 10.48 -18.91 -3.70
N SER A 71 9.55 -17.96 -3.61
CA SER A 71 8.14 -18.19 -3.37
C SER A 71 7.29 -17.05 -3.96
N PRO A 72 6.97 -17.14 -5.25
CA PRO A 72 6.36 -16.03 -5.97
C PRO A 72 4.94 -15.73 -5.48
N TYR A 73 4.29 -16.72 -4.85
CA TYR A 73 2.93 -16.61 -4.36
C TYR A 73 2.68 -17.56 -3.20
N THR A 74 2.18 -17.05 -2.08
CA THR A 74 1.68 -17.84 -0.97
C THR A 74 0.39 -17.28 -0.41
N THR A 75 -0.37 -18.12 0.27
CA THR A 75 -1.63 -17.72 0.91
C THR A 75 -1.63 -18.18 2.36
N GLY A 76 -2.50 -17.58 3.16
CA GLY A 76 -2.67 -18.02 4.54
C GLY A 76 -3.89 -17.45 5.23
N ALA A 77 -3.95 -17.69 6.54
CA ALA A 77 -4.98 -17.16 7.42
C ALA A 77 -4.42 -15.98 8.23
N ILE A 78 -5.25 -14.97 8.43
CA ILE A 78 -4.95 -13.79 9.26
C ILE A 78 -6.06 -13.58 10.29
N GLU A 79 -5.65 -13.18 11.49
CA GLU A 79 -6.51 -12.81 12.59
C GLU A 79 -6.10 -11.41 13.09
N ILE A 80 -7.07 -10.50 13.20
CA ILE A 80 -6.88 -9.13 13.69
C ILE A 80 -7.86 -8.90 14.83
N THR A 81 -7.37 -8.56 16.00
CA THR A 81 -8.17 -8.15 17.16
C THR A 81 -8.03 -6.65 17.36
N VAL A 82 -9.17 -5.96 17.43
CA VAL A 82 -9.25 -4.52 17.67
C VAL A 82 -9.98 -4.24 18.97
N ASP A 83 -9.32 -3.51 19.87
CA ASP A 83 -9.90 -2.93 21.06
C ASP A 83 -10.49 -1.55 20.72
N TYR A 84 -11.81 -1.50 20.58
CA TYR A 84 -12.54 -0.26 20.27
C TYR A 84 -12.56 0.76 21.41
N ALA A 85 -12.20 0.36 22.65
CA ALA A 85 -12.11 1.29 23.77
C ALA A 85 -10.81 2.09 23.74
N THR A 86 -9.71 1.47 23.28
CA THR A 86 -8.37 2.09 23.27
C THR A 86 -7.88 2.46 21.87
N GLY A 87 -8.49 1.92 20.82
CA GLY A 87 -7.92 1.94 19.47
C GLY A 87 -6.71 1.03 19.30
N GLY A 88 -6.42 0.15 20.27
CA GLY A 88 -5.35 -0.83 20.14
C GLY A 88 -5.71 -1.92 19.13
N ALA A 89 -4.77 -2.32 18.28
CA ALA A 89 -4.95 -3.42 17.33
C ALA A 89 -3.77 -4.39 17.42
N ALA A 90 -4.05 -5.69 17.37
CA ALA A 90 -3.03 -6.74 17.35
C ALA A 90 -3.52 -7.93 16.55
N GLY A 91 -2.61 -8.73 15.99
CA GLY A 91 -3.01 -9.86 15.20
C GLY A 91 -1.91 -10.87 14.94
N THR A 92 -2.31 -11.95 14.31
CA THR A 92 -1.43 -13.04 13.89
C THR A 92 -1.75 -13.44 12.46
N PHE A 93 -0.78 -14.02 11.77
CA PHE A 93 -1.05 -14.74 10.53
C PHE A 93 -0.22 -16.01 10.46
N THR A 94 -0.72 -16.97 9.70
CA THR A 94 -0.03 -18.22 9.38
C THR A 94 -0.21 -18.50 7.90
N GLY A 95 0.80 -19.03 7.23
CA GLY A 95 0.67 -19.42 5.83
C GLY A 95 1.89 -20.13 5.31
N GLY A 96 1.92 -20.27 4.00
CA GLY A 96 2.94 -21.06 3.33
C GLY A 96 2.49 -21.44 1.93
N GLY A 97 3.27 -22.32 1.32
CA GLY A 97 2.97 -22.84 0.00
C GLY A 97 4.04 -23.81 -0.44
N PHE A 98 3.77 -24.46 -1.55
CA PHE A 98 4.74 -25.26 -2.28
C PHE A 98 4.41 -25.17 -3.76
N GLY A 99 5.41 -25.38 -4.61
CA GLY A 99 5.19 -25.36 -6.05
C GLY A 99 6.46 -25.58 -6.84
N THR A 100 6.30 -25.56 -8.15
CA THR A 100 7.39 -25.62 -9.11
C THR A 100 7.24 -24.48 -10.09
N ARG A 101 8.28 -23.68 -10.27
CA ARG A 101 8.38 -22.66 -11.29
C ARG A 101 9.22 -23.22 -12.43
N ALA A 102 8.55 -23.57 -13.54
CA ALA A 102 9.22 -24.21 -14.66
C ALA A 102 9.89 -23.19 -15.60
N ASN A 103 10.97 -23.61 -16.26
CA ASN A 103 11.65 -22.87 -17.34
C ASN A 103 12.16 -21.47 -16.94
N LEU A 104 12.61 -21.29 -15.70
CA LEU A 104 13.26 -20.04 -15.29
C LEU A 104 14.58 -19.88 -16.03
N ARG A 105 14.82 -18.70 -16.62
CA ARG A 105 15.96 -18.47 -17.53
C ARG A 105 16.99 -17.50 -16.96
N CYS A 106 18.25 -17.91 -16.96
CA CYS A 106 19.42 -17.11 -16.62
C CYS A 106 20.44 -17.14 -17.77
N GLY A 107 20.34 -16.18 -18.70
CA GLY A 107 21.11 -16.23 -19.93
C GLY A 107 20.67 -17.44 -20.77
N ASN A 108 21.62 -18.33 -21.10
CA ASN A 108 21.37 -19.57 -21.83
C ASN A 108 20.96 -20.75 -20.92
N VAL A 109 21.05 -20.57 -19.61
CA VAL A 109 20.69 -21.59 -18.63
C VAL A 109 19.21 -21.53 -18.34
N THR A 110 18.54 -22.67 -18.35
CA THR A 110 17.17 -22.84 -17.89
C THR A 110 17.09 -23.84 -16.75
N GLY A 111 16.09 -23.73 -15.88
CA GLY A 111 15.84 -24.73 -14.84
C GLY A 111 14.47 -24.57 -14.20
N ASP A 112 14.03 -25.62 -13.51
CA ASP A 112 12.80 -25.65 -12.76
C ASP A 112 13.11 -25.48 -11.27
N MET A 113 12.55 -24.45 -10.64
CA MET A 113 12.73 -24.24 -9.21
C MET A 113 11.54 -24.83 -8.44
N VAL A 114 11.81 -25.87 -7.66
CA VAL A 114 10.87 -26.46 -6.71
C VAL A 114 11.05 -25.75 -5.38
N TRP A 115 9.95 -25.33 -4.76
CA TRP A 115 9.99 -24.57 -3.52
C TRP A 115 8.88 -25.02 -2.57
N GLN A 116 9.15 -24.85 -1.27
CA GLN A 116 8.22 -25.06 -0.18
C GLN A 116 8.55 -24.10 0.95
N GLN A 117 7.52 -23.59 1.62
CA GLN A 117 7.68 -22.75 2.79
C GLN A 117 6.47 -22.77 3.71
N ALA A 118 6.73 -22.51 4.98
CA ALA A 118 5.74 -22.35 6.03
C ALA A 118 6.20 -21.25 6.98
N TYR A 119 5.31 -20.35 7.32
CA TYR A 119 5.63 -19.19 8.15
C TYR A 119 4.43 -18.75 8.97
N GLY A 120 4.72 -17.94 9.98
CA GLY A 120 3.72 -17.23 10.76
C GLY A 120 4.28 -15.91 11.25
N GLY A 121 3.43 -15.09 11.85
CA GLY A 121 3.85 -13.82 12.39
C GLY A 121 2.87 -13.23 13.36
N THR A 122 3.34 -12.23 14.08
CA THR A 122 2.57 -11.44 15.02
C THR A 122 2.80 -9.96 14.70
N PHE A 123 1.76 -9.16 14.81
CA PHE A 123 1.80 -7.72 14.56
C PHE A 123 0.92 -6.97 15.57
N SER A 124 1.24 -5.71 15.81
CA SER A 124 0.49 -4.83 16.70
C SER A 124 0.62 -3.37 16.28
N GLY A 125 -0.36 -2.56 16.66
CA GLY A 125 -0.38 -1.13 16.40
C GLY A 125 -1.69 -0.51 16.86
N SER A 126 -2.23 0.39 16.06
CA SER A 126 -3.42 1.15 16.40
C SER A 126 -4.41 1.22 15.24
N MET A 127 -5.68 1.40 15.60
CA MET A 127 -6.76 1.77 14.71
C MET A 127 -7.25 3.17 15.03
N ASN A 128 -7.43 4.01 14.02
CA ASN A 128 -8.16 5.25 14.16
C ASN A 128 -9.66 4.94 14.30
N LEU A 129 -10.25 5.21 15.47
CA LEU A 129 -11.65 4.87 15.75
C LEU A 129 -12.65 5.69 14.93
N GLU A 130 -12.24 6.83 14.38
CA GLU A 130 -13.09 7.67 13.54
C GLU A 130 -13.13 7.17 12.10
N THR A 131 -11.97 6.79 11.55
CA THR A 131 -11.83 6.40 10.13
C THR A 131 -11.81 4.88 9.90
N GLY A 132 -11.51 4.08 10.93
CA GLY A 132 -11.29 2.64 10.81
C GLY A 132 -9.89 2.26 10.30
N GLU A 133 -9.02 3.24 10.02
CA GLU A 133 -7.67 3.02 9.49
C GLU A 133 -6.78 2.26 10.49
N LEU A 134 -6.13 1.20 10.02
CA LEU A 134 -5.18 0.37 10.75
C LEU A 134 -3.74 0.69 10.35
N LEU A 135 -2.90 0.92 11.35
CA LEU A 135 -1.45 1.03 11.23
C LEU A 135 -0.79 0.07 12.22
N MET A 136 -0.30 -1.06 11.72
CA MET A 136 0.33 -2.09 12.53
C MET A 136 1.69 -2.49 11.96
N SER A 137 2.58 -2.94 12.83
CA SER A 137 3.88 -3.50 12.44
C SER A 137 4.18 -4.76 13.24
N GLY A 138 5.05 -5.61 12.73
CA GLY A 138 5.30 -6.90 13.35
C GLY A 138 6.49 -7.64 12.78
N THR A 139 6.48 -8.96 12.97
CA THR A 139 7.52 -9.85 12.46
C THR A 139 6.87 -11.05 11.79
N LEU A 140 7.34 -11.36 10.58
CA LEU A 140 7.09 -12.59 9.85
C LEU A 140 8.29 -13.52 10.06
N SER A 141 8.07 -14.76 10.48
CA SER A 141 9.14 -15.75 10.65
C SER A 141 8.71 -17.11 10.15
N GLY A 142 9.63 -17.85 9.55
CA GLY A 142 9.30 -19.12 8.93
C GLY A 142 10.49 -19.96 8.58
N GLN A 143 10.19 -21.03 7.85
CA GLN A 143 11.17 -21.90 7.23
C GLN A 143 10.81 -22.06 5.75
N GLY A 144 11.83 -22.05 4.92
CA GLY A 144 11.70 -22.27 3.49
C GLY A 144 12.79 -23.21 3.00
N ASN A 145 12.49 -23.93 1.95
CA ASN A 145 13.43 -24.70 1.17
C ASN A 145 13.09 -24.54 -0.31
N HIS A 146 14.11 -24.36 -1.14
CA HIS A 146 13.98 -24.46 -2.57
C HIS A 146 15.13 -25.28 -3.13
N HIS A 147 14.92 -25.94 -4.26
CA HIS A 147 15.95 -26.63 -5.01
C HIS A 147 15.64 -26.57 -6.51
N TRP A 148 16.65 -26.87 -7.31
CA TRP A 148 16.58 -26.76 -8.76
C TRP A 148 16.60 -28.14 -9.41
N GLU A 149 15.77 -28.33 -10.43
CA GLU A 149 15.64 -29.53 -11.24
C GLU A 149 15.67 -29.16 -12.74
N ASN A 150 15.86 -30.16 -13.61
CA ASN A 150 15.80 -30.00 -15.08
C ASN A 150 16.66 -28.84 -15.62
N CYS A 151 17.87 -28.68 -15.09
CA CYS A 151 18.74 -27.59 -15.53
C CYS A 151 19.40 -27.92 -16.86
N GLU A 152 19.34 -26.98 -17.81
CA GLU A 152 19.89 -27.09 -19.16
C GLU A 152 20.68 -25.83 -19.49
N ASP A 153 21.75 -25.95 -20.28
CA ASP A 153 22.48 -24.82 -20.89
C ASP A 153 22.48 -25.01 -22.41
N ASP A 154 21.86 -24.08 -23.13
CA ASP A 154 21.60 -24.20 -24.58
C ASP A 154 20.90 -25.53 -24.97
N GLY A 155 20.05 -26.06 -24.07
CA GLY A 155 19.29 -27.30 -24.26
C GLY A 155 20.04 -28.59 -23.89
N GLU A 156 21.29 -28.50 -23.44
CA GLU A 156 22.04 -29.65 -22.94
C GLU A 156 21.92 -29.75 -21.40
N PRO A 157 21.58 -30.93 -20.84
CA PRO A 157 21.45 -31.10 -19.39
C PRO A 157 22.74 -30.78 -18.63
N ILE A 158 22.63 -29.99 -17.56
CA ILE A 158 23.72 -29.62 -16.66
C ILE A 158 23.38 -29.94 -15.19
N SER A 159 24.39 -29.91 -14.31
CA SER A 159 24.15 -29.96 -12.87
C SER A 159 23.47 -28.69 -12.38
N CYS A 160 22.33 -28.83 -11.72
CA CYS A 160 21.62 -27.73 -11.12
C CYS A 160 22.42 -27.05 -9.99
N PRO A 161 22.25 -25.73 -9.78
CA PRO A 161 22.81 -25.05 -8.62
C PRO A 161 22.23 -25.62 -7.33
N ALA A 162 22.99 -25.51 -6.24
CA ALA A 162 22.48 -25.86 -4.93
C ALA A 162 21.27 -24.98 -4.61
N GLY A 163 20.22 -25.60 -4.07
CA GLY A 163 19.13 -24.88 -3.44
C GLY A 163 19.50 -24.42 -2.03
N ASP A 164 18.66 -23.57 -1.45
CA ASP A 164 18.80 -23.16 -0.05
C ASP A 164 17.64 -23.69 0.81
N SER A 165 17.96 -23.96 2.07
CA SER A 165 16.96 -24.22 3.11
C SER A 165 17.35 -23.51 4.39
N GLY A 166 16.39 -22.90 5.08
CA GLY A 166 16.69 -22.23 6.34
C GLY A 166 15.50 -21.56 6.98
N SER A 167 15.71 -21.11 8.22
CA SER A 167 14.79 -20.22 8.91
C SER A 167 15.05 -18.77 8.53
N TYR A 168 14.00 -17.96 8.45
CA TYR A 168 14.09 -16.53 8.18
C TYR A 168 13.17 -15.75 9.13
N SER A 169 13.47 -14.46 9.28
CA SER A 169 12.68 -13.53 10.08
C SER A 169 12.79 -12.14 9.47
N PHE A 170 11.65 -11.52 9.16
CA PHE A 170 11.55 -10.22 8.52
C PHE A 170 10.56 -9.31 9.26
N PRO A 171 10.87 -8.01 9.39
CA PRO A 171 9.88 -7.04 9.82
C PRO A 171 8.76 -6.92 8.78
N ILE A 172 7.56 -6.62 9.23
CA ILE A 172 6.41 -6.36 8.36
C ILE A 172 5.64 -5.12 8.80
N ASP A 173 4.96 -4.51 7.84
CA ASP A 173 3.89 -3.55 8.08
C ASP A 173 2.56 -4.15 7.61
N VAL A 174 1.52 -4.02 8.44
CA VAL A 174 0.15 -4.44 8.13
C VAL A 174 -0.72 -3.19 8.20
N LEU A 175 -1.20 -2.75 7.05
CA LEU A 175 -1.95 -1.51 6.86
C LEU A 175 -3.33 -1.86 6.31
N GLY A 176 -4.33 -1.01 6.53
CA GLY A 176 -5.66 -1.19 5.91
C GLY A 176 -6.74 -0.46 6.68
N ASP A 177 -7.97 -0.94 6.58
CA ASP A 177 -9.11 -0.39 7.30
C ASP A 177 -10.08 -1.47 7.75
N ILE A 178 -10.81 -1.18 8.83
CA ILE A 178 -11.96 -1.97 9.27
C ILE A 178 -13.19 -1.09 9.19
N ASN A 179 -14.17 -1.54 8.41
CA ASN A 179 -15.45 -0.86 8.28
C ASN A 179 -16.07 -0.63 9.66
N SER A 180 -16.43 0.62 9.97
CA SER A 180 -16.98 1.04 11.27
C SER A 180 -18.29 0.33 11.66
N GLY A 181 -18.98 -0.32 10.71
CA GLY A 181 -20.07 -1.26 10.96
C GLY A 181 -19.64 -2.60 11.61
N GLY A 182 -18.33 -2.86 11.70
CA GLY A 182 -17.68 -4.00 12.33
C GLY A 182 -17.85 -5.32 11.59
N GLY A 183 -18.09 -5.29 10.27
CA GLY A 183 -18.43 -6.47 9.47
C GLY A 183 -17.29 -7.05 8.64
N SER A 184 -16.34 -6.21 8.21
CA SER A 184 -15.21 -6.61 7.37
C SER A 184 -14.10 -5.57 7.41
N GLY A 185 -12.90 -5.99 7.03
CA GLY A 185 -11.77 -5.10 6.80
C GLY A 185 -10.89 -5.66 5.69
N GLU A 186 -10.11 -4.78 5.08
CA GLU A 186 -9.15 -5.14 4.03
C GLU A 186 -7.89 -4.28 4.15
N GLY A 187 -6.82 -4.72 3.51
CA GLY A 187 -5.60 -3.94 3.46
C GLY A 187 -4.41 -4.69 2.90
N ASP A 188 -3.22 -4.22 3.26
CA ASP A 188 -1.95 -4.66 2.71
C ASP A 188 -0.99 -5.21 3.78
N ILE A 189 -0.13 -6.11 3.34
CA ILE A 189 1.05 -6.59 4.07
C ILE A 189 2.28 -6.18 3.27
N GLN A 190 3.24 -5.50 3.90
CA GLN A 190 4.57 -5.28 3.33
C GLN A 190 5.59 -6.06 4.12
N VAL A 191 6.42 -6.86 3.45
CA VAL A 191 7.59 -7.48 4.08
C VAL A 191 8.81 -6.61 3.82
N ASN A 192 9.46 -6.21 4.90
CA ASN A 192 10.55 -5.25 4.89
C ASN A 192 11.90 -5.96 5.02
N ASN A 193 12.97 -5.31 4.55
CA ASN A 193 14.35 -5.80 4.66
C ASN A 193 14.58 -7.20 4.05
N ILE A 194 13.87 -7.50 2.97
CA ILE A 194 14.04 -8.71 2.18
C ILE A 194 14.68 -8.35 0.82
N GLY A 195 15.47 -9.26 0.25
CA GLY A 195 16.24 -8.99 -0.96
C GLY A 195 15.40 -8.78 -2.23
N LEU A 196 14.16 -9.24 -2.21
CA LEU A 196 13.18 -9.10 -3.29
C LEU A 196 11.90 -8.51 -2.74
N ALA A 197 11.30 -7.57 -3.48
CA ALA A 197 10.06 -6.92 -3.08
C ALA A 197 8.99 -7.98 -2.79
N THR A 198 8.43 -7.91 -1.58
CA THR A 198 7.44 -8.88 -1.11
C THR A 198 6.30 -8.11 -0.46
N TYR A 199 5.09 -8.29 -0.98
CA TYR A 199 3.89 -7.55 -0.58
C TYR A 199 2.67 -8.47 -0.66
N GLY A 200 1.57 -8.06 -0.05
CA GLY A 200 0.36 -8.86 0.02
C GLY A 200 -0.85 -8.04 0.30
N ILE A 201 -2.00 -8.68 0.15
CA ILE A 201 -3.29 -8.14 0.55
C ILE A 201 -3.93 -9.06 1.57
N TRP A 202 -4.71 -8.50 2.47
CA TRP A 202 -5.53 -9.24 3.42
C TRP A 202 -6.99 -8.80 3.34
N ASP A 203 -7.89 -9.75 3.59
CA ASP A 203 -9.31 -9.51 3.77
C ASP A 203 -9.77 -10.29 5.01
N VAL A 204 -10.54 -9.64 5.87
CA VAL A 204 -11.12 -10.25 7.06
C VAL A 204 -12.60 -9.95 7.13
N THR A 205 -13.33 -10.90 7.73
CA THR A 205 -14.72 -10.71 8.10
C THR A 205 -14.86 -10.77 9.61
N GLY A 206 -15.78 -9.97 10.14
CA GLY A 206 -16.08 -9.94 11.57
C GLY A 206 -16.62 -11.29 12.02
N ALA A 207 -15.85 -12.00 12.83
CA ALA A 207 -16.30 -13.21 13.49
C ALA A 207 -16.98 -12.88 14.82
N THR A 208 -17.95 -13.71 15.18
CA THR A 208 -18.90 -13.56 16.29
C THR A 208 -18.29 -12.99 17.57
N VAL A 209 -18.94 -11.97 18.15
CA VAL A 209 -18.69 -11.50 19.52
C VAL A 209 -18.74 -12.72 20.45
N ALA A 210 -17.58 -13.22 20.88
CA ALA A 210 -17.53 -14.19 21.95
C ALA A 210 -18.01 -13.46 23.20
N THR A 211 -19.27 -13.68 23.56
CA THR A 211 -19.87 -13.09 24.76
C THR A 211 -19.02 -13.54 25.94
N ALA A 212 -18.22 -12.62 26.51
CA ALA A 212 -17.41 -12.92 27.66
C ALA A 212 -18.34 -13.42 28.77
N THR A 213 -18.13 -14.66 29.21
CA THR A 213 -18.74 -15.13 30.45
C THR A 213 -18.08 -14.32 31.56
N PRO A 214 -18.81 -13.50 32.34
CA PRO A 214 -18.19 -12.62 33.31
C PRO A 214 -17.39 -13.44 34.32
N THR A 215 -16.07 -13.21 34.36
CA THR A 215 -15.18 -13.76 35.38
C THR A 215 -15.59 -13.18 36.74
N PRO A 216 -15.89 -13.99 37.76
CA PRO A 216 -16.24 -13.48 39.08
C PRO A 216 -15.11 -12.60 39.60
N THR A 217 -15.45 -11.38 40.01
CA THR A 217 -14.51 -10.39 40.52
C THR A 217 -14.00 -10.83 41.89
N ASP A 218 -12.74 -11.23 41.98
CA ASP A 218 -12.08 -11.45 43.26
C ASP A 218 -11.96 -10.12 44.01
N THR A 219 -12.47 -10.12 45.25
CA THR A 219 -12.47 -8.97 46.15
C THR A 219 -11.05 -8.70 46.64
N ALA A 220 -10.50 -7.52 46.33
CA ALA A 220 -9.15 -7.15 46.75
C ALA A 220 -9.02 -7.13 48.29
N THR A 221 -8.01 -7.84 48.78
CA THR A 221 -7.56 -7.78 50.18
C THR A 221 -6.47 -6.71 50.28
N PRO A 222 -6.56 -5.70 51.16
CA PRO A 222 -5.52 -4.67 51.27
C PRO A 222 -4.23 -5.29 51.81
N THR A 223 -3.08 -4.96 51.21
CA THR A 223 -1.76 -5.39 51.68
C THR A 223 -0.86 -4.18 51.92
N ASP A 224 -0.15 -4.23 53.05
CA ASP A 224 0.60 -3.13 53.67
C ASP A 224 1.85 -2.66 52.91
N THR A 225 2.12 -1.36 53.09
CA THR A 225 3.34 -0.62 52.71
C THR A 225 4.52 -0.97 53.65
N PRO A 226 5.71 -1.32 53.11
CA PRO A 226 6.96 -0.58 53.37
C PRO A 226 7.92 -0.63 52.15
N THR A 227 9.06 0.05 51.96
CA THR A 227 9.93 1.03 52.65
C THR A 227 11.01 1.40 51.61
N ALA A 228 11.50 2.64 51.63
CA ALA A 228 12.55 3.16 50.74
C ALA A 228 13.93 2.56 51.04
N THR A 229 14.77 2.30 50.03
CA THR A 229 16.21 2.00 50.21
C THR A 229 17.06 2.33 48.97
N GLU A 230 18.00 3.27 49.21
CA GLU A 230 19.36 3.50 48.68
C GLU A 230 19.68 3.81 47.19
N VAL A 231 20.31 4.99 47.10
CA VAL A 231 21.20 5.65 46.13
C VAL A 231 22.16 4.75 45.33
N PRO A 232 22.40 5.04 44.03
CA PRO A 232 23.65 4.71 43.36
C PRO A 232 24.59 5.92 43.20
N VAL A 233 25.88 5.59 43.30
CA VAL A 233 27.09 6.43 43.33
C VAL A 233 27.47 6.96 41.93
N ASP A 234 27.83 8.25 41.87
CA ASP A 234 28.55 8.88 40.77
C ASP A 234 29.96 8.30 40.60
N THR A 235 30.32 7.75 39.44
CA THR A 235 31.62 8.05 38.75
C THR A 235 31.76 7.36 37.38
N ALA A 236 32.04 8.13 36.32
CA ALA A 236 33.21 7.94 35.45
C ALA A 236 33.40 9.10 34.45
N THR A 237 34.67 9.44 34.27
CA THR A 237 35.32 10.57 33.59
C THR A 237 35.07 10.64 32.07
N PRO A 238 34.86 11.83 31.46
CA PRO A 238 34.84 11.97 30.01
C PRO A 238 36.27 11.86 29.45
N THR A 239 36.45 11.01 28.45
CA THR A 239 37.70 10.89 27.68
C THR A 239 37.54 11.66 26.38
N PHE A 240 38.42 12.63 26.11
CA PHE A 240 38.41 13.40 24.86
C PHE A 240 38.82 12.50 23.69
N THR A 241 37.89 12.28 22.76
CA THR A 241 38.12 11.61 21.48
C THR A 241 38.69 12.62 20.46
N PRO A 242 39.71 12.28 19.67
CA PRO A 242 40.32 13.20 18.72
C PRO A 242 39.36 13.61 17.60
N THR A 243 39.35 14.91 17.29
CA THR A 243 38.59 15.53 16.20
C THR A 243 39.01 14.94 14.84
N PRO A 244 38.09 14.36 14.04
CA PRO A 244 38.43 13.88 12.70
C PRO A 244 38.75 15.04 11.76
N THR A 245 39.85 14.90 11.02
CA THR A 245 40.27 15.80 9.95
C THR A 245 39.22 15.80 8.82
N ALA A 246 38.70 16.98 8.48
CA ALA A 246 37.74 17.16 7.39
C ALA A 246 38.36 16.66 6.07
N THR A 247 37.81 15.57 5.54
CA THR A 247 38.13 15.06 4.22
C THR A 247 37.29 15.87 3.22
N LEU A 248 37.92 16.45 2.19
CA LEU A 248 37.22 17.25 1.19
C LEU A 248 36.16 16.37 0.50
N SER A 249 34.90 16.71 0.74
CA SER A 249 33.74 16.04 0.15
C SER A 249 33.77 16.20 -1.37
N PRO A 250 33.54 15.13 -2.15
CA PRO A 250 33.46 15.24 -3.61
C PRO A 250 32.39 16.25 -3.99
N THR A 251 32.68 17.06 -5.01
CA THR A 251 31.69 17.97 -5.59
C THR A 251 30.49 17.14 -6.07
N PRO A 252 29.26 17.41 -5.57
CA PRO A 252 28.10 16.62 -5.94
C PRO A 252 27.91 16.70 -7.46
N THR A 253 27.91 15.54 -8.10
CA THR A 253 27.50 15.44 -9.51
C THR A 253 26.02 15.78 -9.56
N ALA A 254 25.63 16.71 -10.43
CA ALA A 254 24.23 17.11 -10.56
C ALA A 254 23.39 15.90 -10.97
N THR A 255 22.60 15.37 -10.04
CA THR A 255 21.61 14.33 -10.33
C THR A 255 20.55 14.93 -11.27
N PRO A 256 20.19 14.25 -12.37
CA PRO A 256 19.08 14.70 -13.20
C PRO A 256 17.82 14.76 -12.32
N ARG A 257 17.19 15.94 -12.26
CA ARG A 257 15.93 16.13 -11.52
C ARG A 257 14.78 15.73 -12.43
N HIS A 258 13.93 14.86 -11.94
CA HIS A 258 12.69 14.45 -12.59
C HIS A 258 11.62 15.52 -12.35
N ASP A 259 10.62 15.58 -13.23
CA ASP A 259 9.41 16.38 -13.03
C ASP A 259 8.26 15.40 -13.23
N LEU A 260 7.55 15.08 -12.15
CA LEU A 260 6.48 14.11 -12.14
C LEU A 260 5.20 14.82 -12.55
N THR A 261 4.51 14.23 -13.52
CA THR A 261 3.26 14.79 -14.01
C THR A 261 2.17 13.73 -14.00
N VAL A 262 0.96 14.13 -13.63
CA VAL A 262 -0.24 13.34 -13.90
C VAL A 262 -0.50 13.43 -15.40
N ASP A 263 -0.24 12.33 -16.08
CA ASP A 263 -0.44 12.18 -17.51
C ASP A 263 -1.94 12.01 -17.80
N ASP A 264 -2.62 11.14 -17.03
CA ASP A 264 -4.04 10.85 -17.16
C ASP A 264 -4.67 10.27 -15.87
N ILE A 265 -6.00 10.30 -15.78
CA ILE A 265 -6.82 9.68 -14.72
C ILE A 265 -7.98 8.90 -15.37
N GLU A 266 -8.02 7.59 -15.13
CA GLU A 266 -9.05 6.69 -15.67
C GLU A 266 -9.94 6.14 -14.53
N VAL A 267 -11.27 6.29 -14.64
CA VAL A 267 -12.22 5.79 -13.62
C VAL A 267 -12.89 4.49 -14.08
N VAL A 268 -12.47 3.37 -13.51
CA VAL A 268 -12.77 2.02 -14.00
C VAL A 268 -13.82 1.32 -13.13
N GLN A 269 -15.00 1.08 -13.71
CA GLN A 269 -15.91 -0.04 -13.36
C GLN A 269 -15.95 -1.08 -14.47
N VAL A 270 -15.67 -0.61 -15.69
CA VAL A 270 -15.44 -1.32 -16.94
C VAL A 270 -14.35 -0.53 -17.67
N VAL A 271 -13.74 -1.11 -18.71
CA VAL A 271 -12.73 -0.41 -19.52
C VAL A 271 -13.32 0.89 -20.06
N GLN A 272 -12.75 2.03 -19.64
CA GLN A 272 -13.19 3.35 -20.09
C GLN A 272 -12.69 3.62 -21.50
N CYS A 273 -13.29 4.62 -22.14
CA CYS A 273 -12.67 5.22 -23.31
C CYS A 273 -11.59 6.19 -22.84
N MET A 274 -10.36 6.00 -23.28
CA MET A 274 -9.24 6.91 -23.01
C MET A 274 -8.93 7.72 -24.27
N ASP A 275 -8.39 8.94 -24.16
CA ASP A 275 -8.09 9.84 -25.29
C ASP A 275 -7.82 9.12 -26.64
N THR A 276 -8.51 9.60 -27.68
CA THR A 276 -8.37 9.20 -29.08
C THR A 276 -6.92 9.12 -29.60
N SER A 277 -5.96 9.82 -28.99
CA SER A 277 -4.53 9.71 -29.31
C SER A 277 -3.89 8.37 -28.90
N ARG A 278 -4.54 7.59 -28.03
CA ARG A 278 -4.08 6.31 -27.45
C ARG A 278 -4.91 5.09 -27.82
N GLY A 279 -5.85 5.23 -28.75
CA GLY A 279 -6.46 4.07 -29.44
C GLY A 279 -7.98 3.99 -29.43
N ASP A 280 -8.68 4.71 -28.55
CA ASP A 280 -10.16 4.68 -28.51
C ASP A 280 -10.75 5.80 -29.39
N ALA A 281 -10.55 5.69 -30.70
CA ALA A 281 -10.98 6.71 -31.68
C ALA A 281 -12.52 6.88 -31.81
N GLY A 282 -13.31 6.06 -31.11
CA GLY A 282 -14.76 5.96 -31.28
C GLY A 282 -15.60 6.63 -30.18
N CYS A 283 -15.00 7.13 -29.11
CA CYS A 283 -15.72 7.68 -27.97
C CYS A 283 -14.91 8.79 -27.26
N ALA A 284 -15.61 9.63 -26.50
CA ALA A 284 -14.96 10.68 -25.72
C ALA A 284 -14.25 10.09 -24.50
N ASP A 285 -13.24 10.80 -24.01
CA ASP A 285 -12.51 10.41 -22.80
C ASP A 285 -13.45 10.26 -21.60
N ASN A 286 -13.28 9.19 -20.82
CA ASN A 286 -14.08 8.81 -19.65
C ASN A 286 -15.61 8.83 -19.89
N SER A 287 -16.05 8.51 -21.12
CA SER A 287 -17.47 8.62 -21.51
C SER A 287 -18.33 7.38 -21.25
N VAL A 288 -17.75 6.27 -20.76
CA VAL A 288 -18.53 5.07 -20.47
C VAL A 288 -19.30 5.29 -19.16
N PRO A 289 -20.64 5.20 -19.16
CA PRO A 289 -21.44 5.46 -17.97
C PRO A 289 -21.07 4.55 -16.80
N LEU A 290 -20.93 5.13 -15.62
CA LEU A 290 -20.72 4.43 -14.36
C LEU A 290 -22.07 4.16 -13.68
N VAL A 291 -22.13 3.07 -12.91
CA VAL A 291 -23.28 2.69 -12.08
C VAL A 291 -22.97 3.03 -10.63
N ALA A 292 -23.80 3.85 -10.00
CA ALA A 292 -23.63 4.20 -8.59
C ALA A 292 -23.57 2.96 -7.67
N LEU A 293 -22.79 3.05 -6.59
CA LEU A 293 -22.60 2.00 -5.58
C LEU A 293 -21.94 0.72 -6.10
N LYS A 294 -21.39 0.73 -7.32
CA LYS A 294 -20.53 -0.34 -7.81
C LYS A 294 -19.09 -0.06 -7.43
N GLU A 295 -18.35 -1.13 -7.15
CA GLU A 295 -16.91 -1.06 -6.93
C GLU A 295 -16.26 -0.34 -8.10
N THR A 296 -15.50 0.71 -7.78
CA THR A 296 -14.91 1.61 -8.77
C THR A 296 -13.46 1.82 -8.39
N ALA A 297 -12.57 1.64 -9.36
CA ALA A 297 -11.17 1.97 -9.21
C ALA A 297 -10.84 3.25 -9.98
N VAL A 298 -9.79 3.94 -9.56
CA VAL A 298 -9.19 5.05 -10.31
C VAL A 298 -7.75 4.69 -10.60
N ARG A 299 -7.34 4.81 -11.87
CA ARG A 299 -5.96 4.60 -12.30
C ARG A 299 -5.35 5.94 -12.66
N VAL A 300 -4.31 6.33 -11.93
CA VAL A 300 -3.56 7.56 -12.18
C VAL A 300 -2.28 7.20 -12.92
N TYR A 301 -2.13 7.76 -14.11
CA TYR A 301 -0.97 7.58 -14.97
C TYR A 301 0.06 8.66 -14.63
N VAL A 302 1.26 8.24 -14.24
CA VAL A 302 2.35 9.17 -13.92
C VAL A 302 3.41 9.12 -15.01
N ALA A 303 3.72 10.28 -15.59
CA ALA A 303 4.78 10.43 -16.58
C ALA A 303 5.97 11.23 -16.03
N LEU A 304 7.16 10.92 -16.55
CA LEU A 304 8.43 11.53 -16.20
C LEU A 304 8.81 12.64 -17.21
N GLY A 305 8.03 13.71 -17.26
CA GLY A 305 8.30 14.91 -18.08
C GLY A 305 8.69 14.69 -19.55
N ASP A 306 9.28 15.72 -20.17
CA ASP A 306 9.73 15.69 -21.57
C ASP A 306 11.15 15.11 -21.71
N GLY A 307 11.28 13.92 -22.30
CA GLY A 307 12.56 13.34 -22.75
C GLY A 307 12.76 11.88 -22.35
N PRO A 308 13.79 11.17 -22.86
CA PRO A 308 14.12 9.81 -22.45
C PRO A 308 14.81 9.83 -21.07
N LEU A 309 14.04 10.03 -20.01
CA LEU A 309 14.45 9.81 -18.63
C LEU A 309 14.46 8.30 -18.27
N PRO A 310 15.35 7.87 -17.36
CA PRO A 310 15.28 6.53 -16.79
C PRO A 310 14.02 6.40 -15.92
N THR A 311 13.50 5.17 -15.81
CA THR A 311 12.36 4.87 -14.94
C THR A 311 12.65 5.23 -13.49
N LEU A 312 11.66 5.75 -12.78
CA LEU A 312 11.81 6.21 -11.40
C LEU A 312 11.02 5.31 -10.45
N SER A 313 11.70 4.74 -9.46
CA SER A 313 11.07 3.87 -8.46
C SER A 313 10.50 4.66 -7.29
N ASN A 314 9.61 4.04 -6.52
CA ASN A 314 9.00 4.62 -5.33
C ASN A 314 8.15 5.86 -5.60
N VAL A 315 7.59 5.98 -6.81
CA VAL A 315 6.65 7.06 -7.15
C VAL A 315 5.29 6.72 -6.56
N THR A 316 4.75 7.58 -5.70
CA THR A 316 3.42 7.42 -5.10
C THR A 316 2.57 8.68 -5.35
N ALA A 317 1.29 8.63 -5.02
CA ALA A 317 0.38 9.77 -5.06
C ALA A 317 -0.67 9.65 -3.97
N VAL A 318 -1.46 10.69 -3.79
CA VAL A 318 -2.74 10.64 -3.09
C VAL A 318 -3.87 11.07 -4.03
N LEU A 319 -5.08 10.53 -3.82
CA LEU A 319 -6.27 10.90 -4.58
C LEU A 319 -7.28 11.59 -3.67
N ARG A 320 -7.62 12.83 -3.98
CA ARG A 320 -8.62 13.62 -3.27
C ARG A 320 -9.95 13.63 -4.03
N GLY A 321 -11.04 13.60 -3.29
CA GLY A 321 -12.40 13.65 -3.83
C GLY A 321 -13.15 14.86 -3.32
N TYR A 322 -13.91 15.53 -4.19
CA TYR A 322 -14.72 16.69 -3.84
C TYR A 322 -16.14 16.58 -4.39
N SER A 323 -17.13 17.00 -3.61
CA SER A 323 -18.52 17.18 -4.05
C SER A 323 -18.96 18.60 -3.76
N ASP A 324 -19.48 19.30 -4.78
CA ASP A 324 -19.86 20.71 -4.69
C ASP A 324 -18.75 21.64 -4.15
N GLY A 325 -17.48 21.26 -4.38
CA GLY A 325 -16.29 22.00 -3.93
C GLY A 325 -15.84 21.68 -2.50
N GLU A 326 -16.61 20.90 -1.73
CA GLU A 326 -16.23 20.42 -0.41
C GLU A 326 -15.50 19.08 -0.53
N GLU A 327 -14.42 18.91 0.23
CA GLU A 327 -13.67 17.66 0.25
C GLU A 327 -14.53 16.54 0.88
N LEU A 328 -14.57 15.39 0.21
CA LEU A 328 -15.37 14.25 0.63
C LEU A 328 -14.75 13.58 1.86
N PRO A 329 -15.57 12.96 2.73
CA PRO A 329 -15.06 12.08 3.79
C PRO A 329 -14.13 11.01 3.22
N ASP A 330 -13.14 10.61 4.01
CA ASP A 330 -12.11 9.61 3.66
C ASP A 330 -11.08 10.09 2.63
N SER A 331 -11.12 11.37 2.23
CA SER A 331 -10.07 12.01 1.43
C SER A 331 -8.92 12.50 2.34
N PRO A 332 -7.65 12.40 1.92
CA PRO A 332 -7.15 11.78 0.69
C PRO A 332 -7.06 10.24 0.77
N LEU A 333 -7.24 9.57 -0.36
CA LEU A 333 -7.01 8.13 -0.54
C LEU A 333 -5.56 7.84 -0.92
N SER A 334 -5.04 6.70 -0.46
CA SER A 334 -3.75 6.14 -0.89
C SER A 334 -3.96 5.07 -1.97
N PRO A 335 -2.99 4.88 -2.88
CA PRO A 335 -3.06 3.85 -3.91
C PRO A 335 -2.91 2.46 -3.27
N PHE A 336 -3.79 1.51 -3.60
CA PHE A 336 -3.72 0.15 -3.08
C PHE A 336 -2.53 -0.64 -3.66
N ASN A 337 -2.00 -0.24 -4.81
CA ASN A 337 -0.75 -0.79 -5.33
C ASN A 337 0.50 -0.01 -4.88
N ARG A 338 0.35 0.85 -3.86
CA ARG A 338 1.43 1.64 -3.24
C ARG A 338 2.20 2.46 -4.28
N ALA A 339 3.53 2.32 -4.29
CA ALA A 339 4.40 3.08 -5.17
C ALA A 339 4.75 2.27 -6.42
N ILE A 340 4.81 2.96 -7.56
CA ILE A 340 5.14 2.36 -8.85
C ILE A 340 6.58 2.66 -9.27
N ARG A 341 7.02 1.94 -10.31
CA ARG A 341 8.17 2.31 -11.12
C ARG A 341 7.69 3.12 -12.33
N ALA A 342 7.55 4.43 -12.15
CA ALA A 342 7.06 5.32 -13.19
C ALA A 342 7.98 5.29 -14.42
N LYS A 343 7.35 5.33 -15.60
CA LYS A 343 7.98 5.38 -16.93
C LYS A 343 7.62 6.68 -17.60
N ASN A 344 8.36 7.08 -18.63
CA ASN A 344 8.03 8.32 -19.37
C ASN A 344 6.73 8.17 -20.16
N VAL A 345 6.45 6.94 -20.61
CA VAL A 345 5.21 6.58 -21.31
C VAL A 345 4.61 5.39 -20.56
N PRO A 346 3.71 5.63 -19.59
CA PRO A 346 3.04 4.54 -18.88
C PRO A 346 2.17 3.73 -19.86
N GLN A 347 2.22 2.40 -19.75
CA GLN A 347 1.48 1.48 -20.61
C GLN A 347 0.12 1.18 -19.99
N ARG A 348 -0.94 1.41 -20.75
CA ARG A 348 -2.33 1.25 -20.28
C ARG A 348 -2.68 -0.17 -19.86
N ASP A 349 -2.15 -1.16 -20.55
CA ASP A 349 -2.35 -2.58 -20.29
C ASP A 349 -1.55 -3.09 -19.09
N GLU A 350 -0.58 -2.31 -18.58
CA GLU A 350 0.25 -2.68 -17.43
C GLU A 350 -0.21 -1.96 -16.16
N THR A 351 -0.83 -2.70 -15.24
CA THR A 351 -1.32 -2.16 -13.96
C THR A 351 -0.20 -1.63 -13.06
N GLY A 352 1.03 -2.10 -13.26
CA GLY A 352 2.24 -1.63 -12.57
C GLY A 352 2.74 -0.24 -13.02
N ASP A 353 2.20 0.28 -14.13
CA ASP A 353 2.53 1.62 -14.64
C ASP A 353 1.57 2.71 -14.14
N THR A 354 0.54 2.34 -13.36
CA THR A 354 -0.48 3.25 -12.85
C THR A 354 -0.58 3.16 -11.33
N LEU A 355 -0.84 4.29 -10.66
CA LEU A 355 -1.23 4.31 -9.26
C LEU A 355 -2.73 4.06 -9.17
N ASN A 356 -3.12 2.99 -8.50
CA ASN A 356 -4.50 2.49 -8.53
C ASN A 356 -5.15 2.71 -7.17
N PHE A 357 -6.33 3.32 -7.17
CA PHE A 357 -7.10 3.70 -5.98
C PHE A 357 -8.44 2.99 -6.02
N ARG A 358 -8.97 2.60 -4.87
CA ARG A 358 -10.35 2.12 -4.74
C ARG A 358 -11.20 3.25 -4.21
N LEU A 359 -12.29 3.58 -4.90
CA LEU A 359 -13.20 4.64 -4.44
C LEU A 359 -14.17 4.09 -3.38
N PRO A 360 -14.36 4.78 -2.25
CA PRO A 360 -15.46 4.51 -1.34
C PRO A 360 -16.81 4.55 -2.08
N ALA A 361 -17.75 3.68 -1.70
CA ALA A 361 -19.06 3.64 -2.33
C ALA A 361 -19.79 5.00 -2.29
N THR A 362 -19.53 5.81 -1.25
CA THR A 362 -20.05 7.18 -1.09
C THR A 362 -19.54 8.15 -2.15
N TRP A 363 -18.34 7.94 -2.70
CA TRP A 363 -17.76 8.75 -3.77
C TRP A 363 -18.31 8.38 -5.16
N THR A 364 -19.08 7.29 -5.26
CA THR A 364 -19.67 6.82 -6.53
C THR A 364 -21.10 7.35 -6.77
N ILE A 365 -21.54 8.33 -5.98
CA ILE A 365 -22.88 8.89 -6.03
C ILE A 365 -22.81 10.38 -6.38
N GLY A 366 -23.57 10.78 -7.41
CA GLY A 366 -23.64 12.18 -7.83
C GLY A 366 -22.42 12.63 -8.65
N THR A 367 -22.10 13.92 -8.56
CA THR A 367 -20.96 14.50 -9.28
C THR A 367 -19.79 14.66 -8.31
N VAL A 368 -18.70 13.95 -8.59
CA VAL A 368 -17.46 14.01 -7.80
C VAL A 368 -16.33 14.53 -8.68
N THR A 369 -15.55 15.47 -8.15
CA THR A 369 -14.29 15.91 -8.74
C THR A 369 -13.15 15.15 -8.07
N LEU A 370 -12.27 14.56 -8.87
CA LEU A 370 -11.10 13.82 -8.39
C LEU A 370 -9.82 14.58 -8.71
N GLU A 371 -8.91 14.66 -7.75
CA GLU A 371 -7.62 15.33 -7.88
C GLU A 371 -6.49 14.43 -7.40
N ALA A 372 -5.52 14.12 -8.25
CA ALA A 372 -4.36 13.30 -7.90
C ALA A 372 -3.14 14.18 -7.64
N HIS A 373 -2.50 14.01 -6.49
CA HIS A 373 -1.25 14.70 -6.13
C HIS A 373 -0.12 13.69 -6.09
N VAL A 374 0.79 13.76 -7.07
CA VAL A 374 1.93 12.85 -7.18
C VAL A 374 3.06 13.35 -6.27
N ASN A 375 3.77 12.42 -5.63
CA ASN A 375 4.85 12.70 -4.69
C ASN A 375 4.48 13.73 -3.59
N PRO A 376 3.36 13.53 -2.86
CA PRO A 376 2.83 14.53 -1.92
C PRO A 376 3.76 14.81 -0.72
N ASN A 377 4.72 13.91 -0.46
CA ASN A 377 5.70 14.03 0.63
C ASN A 377 7.06 14.57 0.16
N GLU A 378 7.18 14.98 -1.11
CA GLU A 378 8.42 15.50 -1.70
C GLU A 378 9.65 14.56 -1.52
N THR A 379 9.39 13.26 -1.46
CA THR A 379 10.44 12.23 -1.25
C THR A 379 11.33 12.04 -2.47
N ILE A 380 10.79 12.36 -3.65
CA ILE A 380 11.50 12.38 -4.91
C ILE A 380 11.88 13.84 -5.22
N PRO A 381 13.17 14.16 -5.45
CA PRO A 381 13.57 15.52 -5.80
C PRO A 381 13.07 15.94 -7.18
N GLU A 382 12.24 16.98 -7.23
CA GLU A 382 11.70 17.54 -8.47
C GLU A 382 12.29 18.93 -8.80
N GLN A 383 12.07 19.40 -10.02
CA GLN A 383 12.37 20.79 -10.40
C GLN A 383 11.23 21.73 -10.02
N ASP A 384 10.00 21.27 -10.25
CA ASP A 384 8.76 21.91 -9.86
C ASP A 384 7.89 20.81 -9.24
N TYR A 385 7.22 21.11 -8.13
CA TYR A 385 6.29 20.15 -7.52
C TYR A 385 4.89 20.52 -8.02
N ALA A 386 4.32 19.64 -8.84
CA ALA A 386 3.08 19.88 -9.57
C ALA A 386 1.81 19.71 -8.71
#